data_AF-A0A2W6BHY6-F1
#
_entry.id   AF-A0A2W6BHY6-F1
#
_cell.length_a   1.000
_cell.length_b   1.000
_cell.length_c   1.000
_cell.angle_alpha   90.00
_cell.angle_beta   90.00
_cell.angle_gamma   90.00
#
_symmetry.space_group_name_H-M   'P 1'
#
loop_
_entity.id
_entity.type
_entity.pdbx_description
1 polymer ?
#
loop_
_entity_poly.entity_id
_entity_poly.type
_entity_poly.pdbx_seq_one_letter_code
_entity_poly.pdbx_strand_id
1 'polypeptide(L)'
;MKVRPAAAGIGAVAVAGLATGVVLGLMTSLLAARGPSGEGWSLRGNGALIVPFGLAPALVAAGWAAIVAHFRGLPRWPLLGALAGLVGVGLVVLSLVALIAGGSSGTAVSAVATLLVPLWTLTAPLVVSMLPARGGPREAGGAGVHFLAALAFLVAVAAGFYVAQVSLPPRS
;
A
#
# COMPACT_ATOMS: atom_id res chain seq x y z
N MET A 1 10.69 33.76 2.31
CA MET A 1 10.38 32.59 1.45
C MET A 1 10.97 31.30 2.06
N LYS A 2 10.18 30.52 2.82
CA LYS A 2 10.57 29.21 3.39
C LYS A 2 9.91 28.05 2.61
N VAL A 3 9.98 28.08 1.27
CA VAL A 3 9.29 27.08 0.40
C VAL A 3 10.17 25.84 0.12
N ARG A 4 11.48 25.95 0.33
CA ARG A 4 12.47 24.91 -0.02
C ARG A 4 12.34 23.54 0.70
N PRO A 5 11.97 23.44 2.00
CA PRO A 5 11.95 22.12 2.66
C PRO A 5 10.72 21.27 2.29
N ALA A 6 9.59 21.90 1.97
CA ALA A 6 8.35 21.17 1.63
C ALA A 6 8.42 20.55 0.23
N ALA A 7 8.95 21.27 -0.76
CA ALA A 7 9.11 20.76 -2.12
C ALA A 7 10.08 19.56 -2.20
N ALA A 8 11.17 19.60 -1.43
CA ALA A 8 12.11 18.49 -1.33
C ALA A 8 11.47 17.24 -0.69
N GLY A 9 10.62 17.43 0.32
CA GLY A 9 9.86 16.35 0.95
C GLY A 9 8.85 15.69 0.00
N ILE A 10 8.06 16.50 -0.73
CA ILE A 10 7.10 15.99 -1.72
C ILE A 10 7.83 15.26 -2.86
N GLY A 11 8.97 15.79 -3.32
CA GLY A 11 9.80 15.13 -4.33
C GLY A 11 10.31 13.76 -3.87
N ALA A 12 10.81 13.66 -2.63
CA ALA A 12 11.25 12.38 -2.07
C ALA A 12 10.10 11.37 -1.96
N VAL A 13 8.91 11.82 -1.54
CA VAL A 13 7.70 10.98 -1.47
C VAL A 13 7.26 10.51 -2.85
N ALA A 14 7.32 11.38 -3.86
CA ALA A 14 7.02 11.01 -5.24
C ALA A 14 8.01 9.97 -5.80
N VAL A 15 9.31 10.14 -5.55
CA VAL A 15 10.34 9.15 -5.95
C VAL A 15 10.09 7.80 -5.26
N ALA A 16 9.80 7.80 -3.96
CA ALA A 16 9.48 6.59 -3.22
C ALA A 16 8.21 5.91 -3.78
N GLY A 17 7.19 6.69 -4.13
CA GLY A 17 5.98 6.20 -4.77
C GLY A 17 6.26 5.57 -6.14
N LEU A 18 7.04 6.24 -7.00
CA LEU A 18 7.43 5.73 -8.32
C LEU A 18 8.18 4.40 -8.20
N ALA A 19 9.20 4.34 -7.33
CA ALA A 19 9.97 3.13 -7.08
C ALA A 19 9.07 1.99 -6.59
N THR A 20 8.15 2.29 -5.66
CA THR A 20 7.17 1.34 -5.15
C THR A 20 6.26 0.81 -6.26
N GLY A 21 5.73 1.72 -7.10
CA GLY A 21 4.91 1.36 -8.25
C GLY A 21 5.63 0.44 -9.23
N VAL A 22 6.88 0.77 -9.56
CA VAL A 22 7.71 -0.07 -10.45
C VAL A 22 7.92 -1.46 -9.85
N VAL A 23 8.28 -1.55 -8.57
CA VAL A 23 8.46 -2.84 -7.87
C VAL A 23 7.16 -3.65 -7.90
N LEU A 24 6.03 -3.04 -7.58
CA LEU A 24 4.73 -3.71 -7.65
C LEU A 24 4.43 -4.20 -9.06
N GLY A 25 4.67 -3.38 -10.09
CA GLY A 25 4.46 -3.77 -11.48
C GLY A 25 5.34 -4.94 -11.90
N LEU A 26 6.61 -4.92 -11.54
CA LEU A 26 7.54 -6.03 -11.78
C LEU A 26 7.06 -7.31 -11.08
N MET A 27 6.65 -7.23 -9.82
CA MET A 27 6.10 -8.36 -9.08
C MET A 27 4.84 -8.90 -9.75
N THR A 28 3.92 -8.03 -10.18
CA THR A 28 2.70 -8.43 -10.90
C THR A 28 3.03 -9.13 -12.20
N SER A 29 3.93 -8.60 -13.03
CA SER A 29 4.30 -9.23 -14.30
C SER A 29 5.01 -10.57 -14.09
N LEU A 30 5.90 -10.66 -13.11
CA LEU A 30 6.58 -11.91 -12.76
C LEU A 30 5.59 -12.98 -12.27
N LEU A 31 4.66 -12.59 -11.40
CA LEU A 31 3.65 -13.50 -10.87
C LEU A 31 2.64 -13.90 -11.95
N ALA A 32 2.26 -12.98 -12.83
CA ALA A 32 1.36 -13.28 -13.95
C ALA A 32 1.97 -14.31 -14.92
N ALA A 33 3.27 -14.21 -15.20
CA ALA A 33 3.96 -15.10 -16.13
C ALA A 33 4.40 -16.43 -15.48
N ARG A 34 4.88 -16.41 -14.23
CA ARG A 34 5.57 -17.54 -13.59
C ARG A 34 5.01 -17.94 -12.23
N GLY A 35 3.90 -17.34 -11.81
CA GLY A 35 3.31 -17.58 -10.50
C GLY A 35 2.93 -19.04 -10.27
N PRO A 36 2.84 -19.47 -9.00
CA PRO A 36 2.38 -20.81 -8.68
C PRO A 36 0.89 -20.98 -9.00
N SER A 37 0.51 -22.22 -9.27
CA SER A 37 -0.87 -22.63 -9.51
C SER A 37 -1.10 -24.03 -8.95
N GLY A 38 -2.32 -24.32 -8.54
CA GLY A 38 -2.75 -25.62 -8.02
C GLY A 38 -4.18 -25.95 -8.42
N GLU A 39 -4.75 -27.00 -7.85
CA GLU A 39 -6.12 -27.40 -8.13
C GLU A 39 -7.11 -26.31 -7.66
N GLY A 40 -7.74 -25.63 -8.62
CA GLY A 40 -8.75 -24.60 -8.38
C GLY A 40 -8.23 -23.19 -8.07
N TRP A 41 -6.91 -22.97 -8.04
CA TRP A 41 -6.33 -21.64 -7.82
C TRP A 41 -5.08 -21.39 -8.68
N SER A 42 -4.85 -20.13 -9.03
CA SER A 42 -3.68 -19.72 -9.79
C SER A 42 -3.31 -18.30 -9.43
N LEU A 43 -2.02 -18.04 -9.22
CA LEU A 43 -1.48 -16.68 -9.13
C LEU A 43 -0.98 -16.17 -10.51
N ARG A 44 -1.10 -16.96 -11.57
CA ARG A 44 -0.82 -16.54 -12.95
C ARG A 44 -1.99 -15.75 -13.54
N GLY A 45 -1.72 -14.99 -14.61
CA GLY A 45 -2.72 -14.17 -15.27
C GLY A 45 -3.44 -13.25 -14.28
N ASN A 46 -4.77 -13.34 -14.20
CA ASN A 46 -5.58 -12.53 -13.29
C ASN A 46 -5.27 -12.77 -11.80
N GLY A 47 -4.74 -13.94 -11.43
CA GLY A 47 -4.33 -14.21 -10.05
C GLY A 47 -3.22 -13.28 -9.55
N ALA A 48 -2.43 -12.71 -10.46
CA ALA A 48 -1.38 -11.77 -10.12
C ALA A 48 -1.90 -10.41 -9.62
N LEU A 49 -3.20 -10.14 -9.84
CA LEU A 49 -3.87 -8.93 -9.38
C LEU A 49 -3.94 -8.83 -7.84
N ILE A 50 -3.64 -9.90 -7.12
CA ILE A 50 -3.38 -9.87 -5.67
C ILE A 50 -2.26 -8.88 -5.29
N VAL A 51 -1.31 -8.62 -6.19
CA VAL A 51 -0.23 -7.64 -5.95
C VAL A 51 -0.77 -6.19 -6.00
N PRO A 52 -1.36 -5.70 -7.12
CA PRO A 52 -1.85 -4.33 -7.18
C PRO A 52 -3.11 -4.08 -6.32
N PHE A 53 -3.96 -5.08 -6.09
CA PHE A 53 -5.16 -4.90 -5.25
C PHE A 53 -4.99 -5.37 -3.80
N GLY A 54 -3.94 -6.12 -3.49
CA GLY A 54 -3.61 -6.52 -2.12
C GLY A 54 -2.44 -5.72 -1.55
N LEU A 55 -1.25 -5.86 -2.14
CA LEU A 55 -0.04 -5.22 -1.61
C LEU A 55 -0.05 -3.69 -1.78
N ALA A 56 -0.54 -3.16 -2.90
CA ALA A 56 -0.54 -1.71 -3.10
C ALA A 56 -1.39 -0.98 -2.04
N PRO A 57 -2.65 -1.38 -1.75
CA PRO A 57 -3.42 -0.73 -0.70
C PRO A 57 -2.80 -0.90 0.68
N ALA A 58 -2.16 -2.03 0.99
CA ALA A 58 -1.42 -2.20 2.25
C ALA A 58 -0.28 -1.17 2.40
N LEU A 59 0.45 -0.88 1.33
CA LEU A 59 1.50 0.15 1.32
C LEU A 59 0.92 1.56 1.43
N VAL A 60 -0.23 1.82 0.80
CA VAL A 60 -0.98 3.06 0.96
C VAL A 60 -1.43 3.23 2.41
N ALA A 61 -1.95 2.18 3.05
CA ALA A 61 -2.33 2.19 4.45
C ALA A 61 -1.15 2.58 5.33
N ALA A 62 0.04 2.03 5.06
CA ALA A 62 1.25 2.35 5.79
C ALA A 62 1.64 3.83 5.68
N GLY A 63 1.70 4.35 4.46
CA GLY A 63 2.07 5.74 4.18
C GLY A 63 1.06 6.72 4.78
N TRP A 64 -0.24 6.47 4.57
CA TRP A 64 -1.29 7.36 5.05
C TRP A 64 -1.38 7.36 6.58
N ALA A 65 -1.31 6.20 7.22
CA ALA A 65 -1.27 6.10 8.68
C ALA A 65 -0.04 6.80 9.27
N ALA A 66 1.14 6.67 8.66
CA ALA A 66 2.34 7.41 9.09
C ALA A 66 2.14 8.93 9.00
N ILE A 67 1.55 9.41 7.91
CA ILE A 67 1.26 10.84 7.71
C ILE A 67 0.28 11.35 8.77
N VAL A 68 -0.83 10.65 9.02
CA VAL A 68 -1.81 11.04 10.04
C VAL A 68 -1.19 11.02 11.43
N ALA A 69 -0.39 9.99 11.75
CA ALA A 69 0.33 9.92 13.03
C ALA A 69 1.30 11.09 13.20
N HIS A 70 2.03 11.43 12.14
CA HIS A 70 2.98 12.55 12.14
C HIS A 70 2.28 13.88 12.41
N PHE A 71 1.17 14.14 11.71
CA PHE A 71 0.35 15.34 11.92
C PHE A 71 -0.20 15.48 13.33
N ARG A 72 -0.65 14.37 13.91
CA ARG A 72 -1.16 14.34 15.27
C ARG A 72 -0.07 14.47 16.32
N GLY A 73 1.20 14.63 15.91
CA GLY A 73 2.33 14.73 16.82
C GLY A 73 2.57 13.43 17.59
N LEU A 74 2.11 12.28 17.09
CA LEU A 74 2.29 11.02 17.78
C LEU A 74 3.78 10.64 17.81
N PRO A 75 4.30 10.22 18.98
CA PRO A 75 5.64 9.65 19.04
C PRO A 75 5.68 8.38 18.20
N ARG A 76 6.82 8.09 17.57
CA ARG A 76 7.01 6.89 16.73
C ARG A 76 6.02 6.79 15.56
N TRP A 77 5.63 7.93 14.97
CA TRP A 77 4.79 7.95 13.77
C TRP A 77 5.22 7.02 12.63
N PRO A 78 6.53 6.77 12.35
CA PRO A 78 6.91 5.83 11.28
C PRO A 78 6.52 4.39 11.64
N LEU A 79 6.64 4.03 12.93
CA LEU A 79 6.27 2.71 13.42
C LEU A 79 4.76 2.48 13.30
N LEU A 80 3.93 3.48 13.59
CA LEU A 80 2.47 3.36 13.44
C LEU A 80 2.07 3.13 11.98
N GLY A 81 2.72 3.83 11.04
CA GLY A 81 2.55 3.54 9.62
C GLY A 81 3.02 2.12 9.25
N ALA A 82 4.21 1.72 9.69
CA ALA A 82 4.72 0.38 9.42
C ALA A 82 3.78 -0.72 9.96
N LEU A 83 3.23 -0.55 11.16
CA LEU A 83 2.24 -1.47 11.74
C LEU A 83 0.94 -1.51 10.91
N ALA A 84 0.45 -0.36 10.45
CA ALA A 84 -0.70 -0.33 9.55
C ALA A 84 -0.43 -1.08 8.24
N GLY A 85 0.76 -0.91 7.67
CA GLY A 85 1.21 -1.68 6.51
C GLY A 85 1.26 -3.18 6.77
N LEU A 86 1.85 -3.59 7.90
CA LEU A 86 1.96 -4.98 8.29
C LEU A 86 0.59 -5.65 8.47
N VAL A 87 -0.40 -4.95 9.00
CA VAL A 87 -1.79 -5.47 9.06
C VAL A 87 -2.33 -5.71 7.65
N GLY A 88 -2.16 -4.76 6.73
CA GLY A 88 -2.57 -4.95 5.34
C GLY A 88 -1.86 -6.11 4.65
N VAL A 89 -0.54 -6.22 4.81
CA VAL A 89 0.25 -7.35 4.29
C VAL A 89 -0.20 -8.67 4.92
N GLY A 90 -0.50 -8.68 6.21
CA GLY A 90 -1.03 -9.84 6.92
C GLY A 90 -2.35 -10.33 6.34
N LEU A 91 -3.26 -9.42 5.96
CA LEU A 91 -4.50 -9.77 5.28
C LEU A 91 -4.27 -10.39 3.89
N VAL A 92 -3.29 -9.87 3.14
CA VAL A 92 -2.89 -10.46 1.84
C VAL A 92 -2.31 -11.86 2.04
N VAL A 93 -1.42 -12.05 3.02
CA VAL A 93 -0.85 -13.36 3.35
C VAL A 93 -1.94 -14.33 3.79
N LEU A 94 -2.88 -13.89 4.63
CA LEU A 94 -4.03 -14.70 5.04
C LEU A 94 -4.87 -15.13 3.83
N SER A 95 -5.13 -14.22 2.89
CA SER A 95 -5.84 -14.53 1.64
C SER A 95 -5.12 -15.62 0.84
N LEU A 96 -3.80 -15.49 0.68
CA LEU A 96 -2.98 -16.48 -0.03
C LEU A 96 -2.95 -17.83 0.68
N VAL A 97 -2.75 -17.85 2.00
CA VAL A 97 -2.72 -19.09 2.79
C VAL A 97 -4.07 -19.80 2.71
N ALA A 98 -5.18 -19.07 2.84
CA ALA A 98 -6.51 -19.64 2.71
C ALA A 98 -6.70 -20.29 1.34
N LEU A 99 -6.31 -19.61 0.26
CA LEU A 99 -6.45 -20.12 -1.10
C LEU A 99 -5.56 -21.35 -1.36
N ILE A 100 -4.30 -21.30 -0.93
CA ILE A 100 -3.30 -22.34 -1.18
C ILE A 100 -3.59 -23.59 -0.34
N ALA A 101 -3.84 -23.43 0.97
CA ALA A 101 -4.04 -24.55 1.88
C ALA A 101 -5.48 -25.07 1.88
N GLY A 102 -6.46 -24.20 1.61
CA GLY A 102 -7.88 -24.54 1.63
C GLY A 102 -8.46 -24.92 0.27
N GLY A 103 -7.71 -24.75 -0.83
CA GLY A 103 -8.20 -25.01 -2.19
C GLY A 103 -9.54 -24.32 -2.46
N SER A 104 -10.50 -25.05 -3.03
CA SER A 104 -11.86 -24.55 -3.31
C SER A 104 -12.57 -24.04 -2.05
N SER A 105 -12.40 -24.73 -0.91
CA SER A 105 -13.00 -24.37 0.38
C SER A 105 -12.41 -23.08 0.98
N GLY A 106 -11.16 -22.75 0.61
CA GLY A 106 -10.46 -21.55 1.04
C GLY A 106 -10.87 -20.27 0.28
N THR A 107 -11.58 -20.40 -0.83
CA THR A 107 -11.94 -19.29 -1.72
C THR A 107 -12.74 -18.21 -1.00
N ALA A 108 -13.72 -18.58 -0.17
CA ALA A 108 -14.54 -17.62 0.56
C ALA A 108 -13.72 -16.80 1.57
N VAL A 109 -12.82 -17.46 2.31
CA VAL A 109 -11.92 -16.80 3.27
C VAL A 109 -10.94 -15.88 2.53
N SER A 110 -10.39 -16.33 1.41
CA SER A 110 -9.52 -15.52 0.54
C SER A 110 -10.25 -14.28 0.02
N ALA A 111 -11.49 -14.42 -0.45
CA ALA A 111 -12.30 -13.30 -0.92
C ALA A 111 -12.55 -12.27 0.19
N VAL A 112 -12.95 -12.72 1.39
CA VAL A 112 -13.17 -11.83 2.55
C VAL A 112 -11.88 -11.12 2.94
N ALA A 113 -10.77 -11.84 3.09
CA ALA A 113 -9.48 -11.25 3.44
C ALA A 113 -9.03 -10.20 2.41
N THR A 114 -9.26 -10.46 1.12
CA THR A 114 -8.95 -9.53 0.03
C THR A 114 -9.81 -8.26 0.10
N LEU A 115 -11.10 -8.37 0.46
CA LEU A 115 -11.98 -7.22 0.65
C LEU A 115 -11.63 -6.40 1.91
N LEU A 116 -11.07 -7.04 2.93
CA LEU A 116 -10.62 -6.35 4.15
C LEU A 116 -9.41 -5.45 3.89
N VAL A 117 -8.59 -5.72 2.86
CA VAL A 117 -7.42 -4.90 2.52
C VAL A 117 -7.77 -3.46 2.12
N PRO A 118 -8.66 -3.19 1.15
CA PRO A 118 -9.07 -1.82 0.83
C PRO A 118 -9.85 -1.18 1.97
N LEU A 119 -10.68 -1.94 2.71
CA LEU A 119 -11.35 -1.43 3.91
C LEU A 119 -10.34 -0.98 4.98
N TRP A 120 -9.30 -1.78 5.22
CA TRP A 120 -8.21 -1.45 6.12
C TRP A 120 -7.44 -0.22 5.66
N THR A 121 -7.22 -0.07 4.35
CA THR A 121 -6.54 1.11 3.78
C THR A 121 -7.25 2.41 4.13
N LEU A 122 -8.58 2.39 4.18
CA LEU A 122 -9.40 3.55 4.57
C LEU A 122 -9.50 3.71 6.09
N THR A 123 -9.57 2.61 6.84
CA THR A 123 -9.81 2.64 8.29
C THR A 123 -8.54 2.78 9.13
N ALA A 124 -7.38 2.33 8.65
CA ALA A 124 -6.09 2.48 9.32
C ALA A 124 -5.75 3.94 9.69
N PRO A 125 -5.82 4.93 8.76
CA PRO A 125 -5.61 6.33 9.13
C PRO A 125 -6.66 6.85 10.12
N LEU A 126 -7.90 6.37 10.07
CA LEU A 126 -8.94 6.72 11.03
C LEU A 126 -8.63 6.18 12.43
N VAL A 127 -8.19 4.92 12.55
CA VAL A 127 -7.76 4.32 13.82
C VAL A 127 -6.60 5.11 14.42
N VAL A 128 -5.59 5.44 13.61
CA VAL A 128 -4.47 6.29 14.05
C VAL A 128 -4.96 7.68 14.47
N SER A 129 -5.97 8.22 13.79
CA SER A 129 -6.56 9.51 14.16
C SER A 129 -7.27 9.50 15.52
N MET A 130 -7.64 8.34 16.05
CA MET A 130 -8.28 8.23 17.37
C MET A 130 -7.26 8.09 18.51
N LEU A 131 -5.98 7.87 18.21
CA LEU A 131 -4.96 7.70 19.24
C LEU A 131 -4.71 9.00 20.03
N PRO A 132 -4.56 8.93 21.37
CA PRO A 132 -4.27 10.10 22.19
C PRO A 132 -2.95 10.77 21.80
N ALA A 133 -3.02 12.03 21.39
CA ALA A 133 -1.84 12.85 21.11
C ALA A 133 -1.29 13.44 22.43
N ARG A 134 0.02 13.30 22.67
CA ARG A 134 0.70 13.82 23.87
C ARG A 134 1.52 15.10 23.64
N GLY A 135 1.29 15.80 22.53
CA GLY A 135 1.94 17.08 22.24
C GLY A 135 1.11 17.90 21.27
N GLY A 136 1.15 19.23 21.42
CA GLY A 136 0.51 20.16 20.49
C GLY A 136 1.02 19.97 19.04
N PRO A 137 0.29 20.50 18.04
CA PRO A 137 0.58 20.24 16.63
C PRO A 137 2.04 20.60 16.29
N ARG A 138 2.83 19.59 15.90
CA ARG A 138 4.16 19.79 15.31
C ARG A 138 3.96 20.23 13.86
N GLU A 139 3.77 21.53 13.63
CA GLU A 139 3.73 22.05 12.26
C GLU A 139 5.14 22.24 11.69
N ALA A 140 5.42 21.56 10.57
CA ALA A 140 6.37 22.04 9.57
C ALA A 140 5.72 22.26 8.18
N GLY A 141 4.44 21.88 8.02
CA GLY A 141 3.61 22.17 6.85
C GLY A 141 2.13 22.00 7.22
N GLY A 142 1.26 22.91 6.75
CA GLY A 142 -0.18 22.83 7.04
C GLY A 142 -0.82 21.55 6.47
N ALA A 143 -2.04 21.23 6.90
CA ALA A 143 -2.81 20.05 6.48
C ALA A 143 -2.76 19.76 4.96
N GLY A 144 -2.75 20.82 4.14
CA GLY A 144 -2.63 20.73 2.69
C GLY A 144 -1.30 20.13 2.18
N VAL A 145 -0.16 20.39 2.82
CA VAL A 145 1.16 19.92 2.34
C VAL A 145 1.26 18.40 2.41
N HIS A 146 0.78 17.79 3.49
CA HIS A 146 0.87 16.34 3.59
C HIS A 146 -0.29 15.63 2.89
N PHE A 147 -1.46 16.27 2.72
CA PHE A 147 -2.47 15.78 1.78
C PHE A 147 -1.88 15.71 0.37
N LEU A 148 -1.20 16.77 -0.07
CA LEU A 148 -0.46 16.79 -1.33
C LEU A 148 0.65 15.73 -1.37
N ALA A 149 1.36 15.48 -0.26
CA ALA A 149 2.36 14.41 -0.20
C ALA A 149 1.72 13.01 -0.32
N ALA A 150 0.60 12.76 0.36
CA ALA A 150 -0.16 11.51 0.26
C ALA A 150 -0.70 11.29 -1.15
N LEU A 151 -1.26 12.34 -1.75
CA LEU A 151 -1.75 12.32 -3.13
C LEU A 151 -0.60 12.11 -4.12
N ALA A 152 0.53 12.81 -3.94
CA ALA A 152 1.73 12.63 -4.77
C ALA A 152 2.26 11.19 -4.66
N PHE A 153 2.28 10.60 -3.46
CA PHE A 153 2.63 9.20 -3.27
C PHE A 153 1.70 8.27 -4.05
N LEU A 154 0.39 8.43 -3.90
CA LEU A 154 -0.62 7.63 -4.59
C LEU A 154 -0.49 7.69 -6.12
N VAL A 155 -0.40 8.92 -6.65
CA VAL A 155 -0.24 9.15 -8.09
C VAL A 155 1.09 8.56 -8.57
N ALA A 156 2.16 8.72 -7.82
CA ALA A 156 3.47 8.17 -8.16
C ALA A 156 3.49 6.63 -8.14
N VAL A 157 2.84 5.98 -7.18
CA VAL A 157 2.68 4.52 -7.17
C VAL A 157 1.91 4.06 -8.40
N ALA A 158 0.78 4.70 -8.72
CA ALA A 158 -0.01 4.37 -9.89
C ALA A 158 0.77 4.56 -11.20
N ALA A 159 1.50 5.68 -11.32
CA ALA A 159 2.34 5.99 -12.47
C ALA A 159 3.50 4.98 -12.63
N GLY A 160 4.23 4.68 -11.55
CA GLY A 160 5.32 3.71 -11.57
C GLY A 160 4.84 2.31 -11.92
N PHE A 161 3.67 1.91 -11.40
CA PHE A 161 3.03 0.64 -11.74
C PHE A 161 2.68 0.59 -13.23
N TYR A 162 2.02 1.63 -13.75
CA TYR A 162 1.64 1.73 -15.15
C TYR A 162 2.86 1.70 -16.08
N VAL A 163 3.91 2.46 -15.77
CA VAL A 163 5.17 2.47 -16.54
C VAL A 163 5.78 1.08 -16.60
N ALA A 164 5.82 0.35 -15.47
CA ALA A 164 6.32 -1.02 -15.45
C ALA A 164 5.47 -1.97 -16.31
N GLN A 165 4.14 -1.85 -16.27
CA GLN A 165 3.24 -2.69 -17.08
C GLN A 165 3.38 -2.43 -18.58
N VAL A 166 3.53 -1.17 -19.00
CA VAL A 166 3.72 -0.82 -20.42
C VAL A 166 5.10 -1.22 -20.92
N SER A 167 6.14 -1.08 -20.08
CA SER A 167 7.52 -1.37 -20.48
C SER A 167 7.84 -2.87 -20.47
N LEU A 168 7.15 -3.63 -19.61
CA LEU A 168 7.35 -5.07 -19.43
C LEU A 168 6.01 -5.78 -19.49
N PRO A 169 5.37 -5.81 -20.68
CA PRO A 169 4.12 -6.52 -20.85
C PRO A 169 4.34 -8.00 -20.50
N PRO A 170 3.39 -8.63 -19.78
CA PRO A 170 3.48 -10.04 -19.45
C PRO A 170 3.64 -10.85 -20.75
N ARG A 171 4.80 -11.47 -20.92
CA ARG A 171 5.06 -12.35 -22.08
C ARG A 171 4.25 -13.62 -21.84
N SER A 172 3.34 -13.91 -22.76
CA SER A 172 2.52 -15.12 -22.84
C SER A 172 3.38 -16.37 -23.00
#